data_AF-A0A955R1D8-F1
#
_entry.id   AF-A0A955R1D8-F1
#
_cell.length_a   1.000
_cell.length_b   1.000
_cell.length_c   1.000
_cell.angle_alpha   90.00
_cell.angle_beta   90.00
_cell.angle_gamma   90.00
#
_symmetry.space_group_name_H-M   'P 1'
#
loop_
_entity.id
_entity.type
_entity.pdbx_description
1 polymer ?
#
loop_
_entity_poly.entity_id
_entity_poly.type
_entity_poly.pdbx_seq_one_letter_code
_entity_poly.pdbx_strand_id
1 'polypeptide(L)'
;FLEAIALGLYLYGWNRINRWVHWCCGILMGVFGVASAFFVVCANGWMNSPAGFDVVDGQWVNIDPVAAMFNAAALQQGLHMVIAAFAATGFAVAGLHGFLLFRQRQNRFHSAALRIALLFGAVAALLQPISGDFSSKMVAEQQPEKFAAMEALFETTKGAPLLIGGIPLEEERKVILGLHIPGLLSFLAKGDFDAEVQGLGDFPKENWPPVLVVHTAFQVMVGIGFLLAGMALMGLFILWKRDSVLDHPYFLLLLIACTPLGFIAIEAGWVVTEVGRQPWVVYKILRVSETVTPMPGLTVSLLLFTGLYLALSAVGAWLMARQIKAIRGLSAEPPEGGDA
;
A
#
# COMPACT_ATOMS: atom_id res chain seq x y z
N PHE A 1 -21.54 -2.79 0.36
CA PHE A 1 -22.87 -2.66 -0.29
C PHE A 1 -23.28 -1.20 -0.49
N LEU A 2 -23.21 -0.35 0.53
CA LEU A 2 -23.56 1.09 0.41
C LEU A 2 -22.78 1.81 -0.70
N GLU A 3 -21.48 1.53 -0.84
CA GLU A 3 -20.65 2.02 -1.95
C GLU A 3 -21.22 1.64 -3.32
N ALA A 4 -21.63 0.38 -3.51
CA ALA A 4 -22.18 -0.10 -4.77
C ALA A 4 -23.54 0.55 -5.11
N ILE A 5 -24.37 0.81 -4.10
CA ILE A 5 -25.61 1.59 -4.28
C ILE A 5 -25.27 3.01 -4.73
N ALA A 6 -24.35 3.67 -4.03
CA ALA A 6 -23.92 5.03 -4.36
C ALA A 6 -23.33 5.11 -5.78
N LEU A 7 -22.50 4.14 -6.17
CA LEU A 7 -21.94 4.00 -7.51
C LEU A 7 -23.05 3.79 -8.55
N GLY A 8 -24.03 2.93 -8.29
CA GLY A 8 -25.17 2.70 -9.20
C GLY A 8 -25.99 3.98 -9.44
N LEU A 9 -26.29 4.72 -8.36
CA LEU A 9 -26.97 6.02 -8.45
C LEU A 9 -26.12 7.06 -9.17
N TYR A 10 -24.81 7.07 -8.95
CA TYR A 10 -23.88 7.99 -9.62
C TYR A 10 -23.79 7.70 -11.12
N LEU A 11 -23.65 6.43 -11.53
CA LEU A 11 -23.52 6.04 -12.93
C LEU A 11 -24.80 6.28 -13.74
N TYR A 12 -25.97 5.96 -13.17
CA TYR A 12 -27.24 6.01 -13.90
C TYR A 12 -28.07 7.28 -13.60
N GLY A 13 -27.60 8.15 -12.70
CA GLY A 13 -28.35 9.31 -12.20
C GLY A 13 -28.13 10.63 -12.93
N TRP A 14 -27.15 10.76 -13.84
CA TRP A 14 -26.65 12.05 -14.38
C TRP A 14 -27.75 13.04 -14.83
N ASN A 15 -28.81 12.54 -15.48
CA ASN A 15 -29.96 13.34 -15.95
C ASN A 15 -31.30 12.89 -15.32
N ARG A 16 -31.27 12.12 -14.23
CA ARG A 16 -32.45 11.51 -13.60
C ARG A 16 -32.69 11.94 -12.15
N ILE A 17 -31.67 12.47 -11.49
CA ILE A 17 -31.76 12.94 -10.09
C ILE A 17 -31.23 14.37 -9.97
N ASN A 18 -31.54 15.02 -8.85
CA ASN A 18 -31.04 16.35 -8.55
C ASN A 18 -29.48 16.35 -8.55
N ARG A 19 -28.87 17.39 -9.15
CA ARG A 19 -27.41 17.54 -9.28
C ARG A 19 -26.64 17.42 -7.95
N TRP A 20 -27.21 17.90 -6.85
CA TRP A 20 -26.59 17.81 -5.52
C TRP A 20 -26.68 16.40 -4.96
N VAL A 21 -27.77 15.68 -5.21
CA VAL A 21 -27.91 14.28 -4.82
C VAL A 21 -26.89 13.44 -5.60
N HIS A 22 -26.75 13.68 -6.90
CA HIS A 22 -25.74 13.02 -7.73
C HIS A 22 -24.31 13.27 -7.23
N TRP A 23 -23.97 14.51 -6.91
CA TRP A 23 -22.67 14.86 -6.34
C TRP A 23 -22.43 14.21 -4.98
N CYS A 24 -23.43 14.20 -4.09
CA CYS A 24 -23.36 13.50 -2.80
C CYS A 24 -23.13 11.99 -2.96
N CYS A 25 -23.73 11.34 -3.98
CA CYS A 25 -23.45 9.94 -4.27
C CYS A 25 -21.96 9.70 -4.58
N GLY A 26 -21.31 10.61 -5.31
CA GLY A 26 -19.87 10.54 -5.57
C GLY A 26 -19.02 10.62 -4.30
N ILE A 27 -19.38 11.50 -3.36
CA ILE A 27 -18.69 11.60 -2.07
C ILE A 27 -18.90 10.35 -1.23
N LEU A 28 -20.15 9.89 -1.11
CA LEU A 28 -20.50 8.71 -0.33
C LEU A 28 -19.79 7.46 -0.84
N MET A 29 -19.65 7.32 -2.16
CA MET A 29 -18.85 6.26 -2.77
C MET A 29 -17.41 6.27 -2.24
N GLY A 30 -16.75 7.43 -2.21
CA GLY A 30 -15.40 7.57 -1.66
C GLY A 30 -15.32 7.27 -0.16
N VAL A 31 -16.24 7.82 0.64
CA VAL A 31 -16.30 7.60 2.09
C VAL A 31 -16.50 6.12 2.42
N PHE A 32 -17.43 5.45 1.74
CA PHE A 32 -17.70 4.03 1.97
C PHE A 32 -16.56 3.14 1.47
N GLY A 33 -15.86 3.52 0.39
CA GLY A 33 -14.66 2.83 -0.06
C GLY A 33 -13.54 2.89 0.99
N VAL A 34 -13.29 4.06 1.57
CA VAL A 34 -12.31 4.22 2.67
C VAL A 34 -12.71 3.42 3.90
N ALA A 35 -13.98 3.49 4.30
CA ALA A 35 -14.49 2.72 5.43
C ALA A 35 -14.35 1.21 5.19
N SER A 36 -14.66 0.74 3.98
CA SER A 36 -14.51 -0.67 3.61
C SER A 36 -13.06 -1.12 3.72
N ALA A 37 -12.12 -0.35 3.18
CA ALA A 37 -10.70 -0.65 3.29
C ALA A 37 -10.26 -0.72 4.76
N PHE A 38 -10.67 0.26 5.58
CA PHE A 38 -10.34 0.29 7.00
C PHE A 38 -10.86 -0.94 7.76
N PHE A 39 -12.14 -1.30 7.61
CA PHE A 39 -12.73 -2.43 8.34
C PHE A 39 -12.18 -3.78 7.90
N VAL A 40 -11.83 -3.95 6.62
CA VAL A 40 -11.14 -5.16 6.15
C VAL A 40 -9.75 -5.25 6.78
N VAL A 41 -9.03 -4.13 6.87
CA VAL A 41 -7.71 -4.10 7.53
C VAL A 41 -7.82 -4.32 9.04
N CYS A 42 -8.92 -3.97 9.71
CA CYS A 42 -9.11 -4.28 11.13
C CYS A 42 -9.02 -5.79 11.42
N ALA A 43 -9.55 -6.63 10.52
CA ALA A 43 -9.41 -8.09 10.64
C ALA A 43 -7.95 -8.54 10.56
N ASN A 44 -7.18 -7.95 9.63
CA ASN A 44 -5.73 -8.18 9.54
C ASN A 44 -4.98 -7.67 10.77
N GLY A 45 -5.36 -6.50 11.28
CA GLY A 45 -4.85 -5.92 12.51
C GLY A 45 -5.06 -6.85 13.69
N TRP A 46 -6.23 -7.48 13.79
CA TRP A 46 -6.51 -8.45 14.85
C TRP A 46 -5.64 -9.71 14.73
N MET A 47 -5.38 -10.18 13.51
CA MET A 47 -4.44 -11.31 13.31
C MET A 47 -3.00 -10.96 13.75
N ASN A 48 -2.63 -9.68 13.70
CA ASN A 48 -1.32 -9.19 14.14
C ASN A 48 -1.27 -8.87 15.64
N SER A 49 -2.35 -8.35 16.21
CA SER A 49 -2.44 -7.93 17.61
C SER A 49 -3.76 -8.42 18.20
N PRO A 50 -3.88 -9.74 18.46
CA PRO A 50 -5.13 -10.37 18.87
C PRO A 50 -5.57 -9.87 20.26
N ALA A 51 -6.84 -9.51 20.38
CA ALA A 51 -7.47 -8.98 21.58
C ALA A 51 -8.98 -9.29 21.62
N GLY A 52 -9.62 -9.02 22.76
CA GLY A 52 -11.08 -9.11 22.90
C GLY A 52 -11.60 -10.53 23.12
N PHE A 53 -10.87 -11.38 23.83
CA PHE A 53 -11.29 -12.72 24.24
C PHE A 53 -10.49 -13.18 25.47
N ASP A 54 -11.02 -14.17 26.18
CA ASP A 54 -10.33 -14.93 27.22
C ASP A 54 -10.03 -16.36 26.74
N VAL A 55 -8.96 -16.96 27.29
CA VAL A 55 -8.64 -18.38 27.07
C VAL A 55 -8.86 -19.14 28.38
N VAL A 56 -9.90 -19.96 28.44
CA VAL A 56 -10.22 -20.81 29.59
C VAL A 56 -10.26 -22.25 29.12
N ASP A 57 -9.42 -23.12 29.70
CA ASP A 57 -9.31 -24.55 29.34
C ASP A 57 -9.09 -24.80 27.83
N GLY A 58 -8.32 -23.92 27.17
CA GLY A 58 -8.06 -23.99 25.73
C GLY A 58 -9.24 -23.57 24.84
N GLN A 59 -10.33 -23.08 25.43
CA GLN A 59 -11.49 -22.52 24.73
C GLN A 59 -11.44 -20.99 24.75
N TRP A 60 -11.77 -20.40 23.60
CA TRP A 60 -11.89 -18.95 23.44
C TRP A 60 -13.29 -18.51 23.88
N VAL A 61 -13.38 -17.76 24.97
CA VAL A 61 -14.64 -17.31 25.58
C VAL A 61 -14.65 -15.80 25.78
N ASN A 62 -15.80 -15.23 26.19
CA ASN A 62 -15.95 -13.80 26.46
C ASN A 62 -15.52 -12.88 25.31
N ILE A 63 -15.99 -13.19 24.09
CA ILE A 63 -15.64 -12.43 22.89
C ILE A 63 -16.22 -11.01 22.98
N ASP A 64 -15.34 -10.02 22.94
CA ASP A 64 -15.66 -8.60 22.74
C ASP A 64 -15.32 -8.19 21.31
N PRO A 65 -16.32 -8.08 20.41
CA PRO A 65 -16.10 -7.71 19.03
C PRO A 65 -15.51 -6.31 18.84
N VAL A 66 -15.79 -5.37 19.75
CA VAL A 66 -15.33 -3.99 19.64
C VAL A 66 -13.85 -3.93 19.98
N ALA A 67 -13.43 -4.60 21.06
CA ALA A 67 -12.02 -4.73 21.42
C ALA A 67 -11.22 -5.51 20.36
N ALA A 68 -11.80 -6.55 19.78
CA ALA A 68 -11.17 -7.30 18.69
C ALA A 68 -10.99 -6.44 17.43
N MET A 69 -12.03 -5.69 17.04
CA MET A 69 -12.00 -4.83 15.84
C MET A 69 -11.05 -3.64 16.00
N PHE A 70 -11.06 -2.98 17.16
CA PHE A 70 -10.21 -1.82 17.47
C PHE A 70 -9.02 -2.20 18.33
N ASN A 71 -8.34 -3.28 17.95
CA ASN A 71 -7.09 -3.73 18.58
C ASN A 71 -5.95 -2.73 18.35
N ALA A 72 -4.82 -2.98 19.02
CA ALA A 72 -3.67 -2.08 19.03
C ALA A 72 -3.05 -1.80 17.64
N ALA A 73 -3.24 -2.68 16.65
CA ALA A 73 -2.73 -2.51 15.29
C ALA A 73 -3.75 -1.90 14.31
N ALA A 74 -5.04 -2.02 14.60
CA ALA A 74 -6.12 -1.74 13.64
C ALA A 74 -6.07 -0.32 13.06
N LEU A 75 -5.99 0.70 13.92
CA LEU A 75 -6.01 2.09 13.49
C LEU A 75 -4.81 2.42 12.60
N GLN A 76 -3.61 2.07 13.08
CA GLN A 76 -2.38 2.44 12.40
C GLN A 76 -2.21 1.68 11.07
N GLN A 77 -2.51 0.38 11.03
CA GLN A 77 -2.50 -0.39 9.79
C GLN A 77 -3.55 0.12 8.81
N GLY A 78 -4.77 0.40 9.29
CA GLY A 78 -5.85 0.94 8.47
C GLY A 78 -5.49 2.27 7.83
N LEU A 79 -4.95 3.21 8.62
CA LEU A 79 -4.47 4.51 8.11
C LEU A 79 -3.34 4.33 7.10
N HIS A 80 -2.33 3.51 7.43
CA HIS A 80 -1.18 3.29 6.55
C HIS A 80 -1.59 2.72 5.18
N MET A 81 -2.53 1.77 5.18
CA MET A 81 -3.06 1.15 3.95
C MET A 81 -3.92 2.13 3.15
N VAL A 82 -4.78 2.92 3.80
CA VAL A 82 -5.62 3.90 3.11
C VAL A 82 -4.77 4.99 2.45
N ILE A 83 -3.76 5.52 3.15
CA ILE A 83 -2.84 6.50 2.59
C ILE A 83 -2.07 5.88 1.41
N ALA A 84 -1.61 4.63 1.53
CA ALA A 84 -0.90 3.94 0.46
C ALA A 84 -1.79 3.78 -0.79
N ALA A 85 -3.06 3.42 -0.60
CA ALA A 85 -4.04 3.29 -1.70
C ALA A 85 -4.27 4.62 -2.43
N PHE A 86 -4.35 5.75 -1.69
CA PHE A 86 -4.45 7.08 -2.30
C PHE A 86 -3.18 7.48 -3.04
N ALA A 87 -2.00 7.19 -2.48
CA ALA A 87 -0.73 7.45 -3.15
C ALA A 87 -0.62 6.65 -4.46
N ALA A 88 -0.85 5.34 -4.41
CA ALA A 88 -0.79 4.47 -5.57
C ALA A 88 -1.78 4.88 -6.66
N THR A 89 -3.04 5.09 -6.29
CA THR A 89 -4.10 5.47 -7.24
C THR A 89 -3.85 6.88 -7.80
N GLY A 90 -3.45 7.84 -6.96
CA GLY A 90 -3.15 9.21 -7.36
C GLY A 90 -2.02 9.27 -8.38
N PHE A 91 -0.90 8.59 -8.13
CA PHE A 91 0.21 8.51 -9.09
C PHE A 91 -0.15 7.71 -10.34
N ALA A 92 -0.96 6.66 -10.25
CA ALA A 92 -1.40 5.91 -11.41
C ALA A 92 -2.29 6.75 -12.35
N VAL A 93 -3.25 7.49 -11.78
CA VAL A 93 -4.14 8.38 -12.54
C VAL A 93 -3.35 9.58 -13.09
N ALA A 94 -2.44 10.15 -12.31
CA ALA A 94 -1.54 11.21 -12.77
C ALA A 94 -0.64 10.72 -13.91
N GLY A 95 -0.06 9.53 -13.81
CA GLY A 95 0.75 8.93 -14.86
C GLY A 95 -0.03 8.66 -16.15
N LEU A 96 -1.28 8.17 -16.04
CA LEU A 96 -2.16 7.98 -17.20
C LEU A 96 -2.50 9.30 -17.89
N HIS A 97 -2.92 10.32 -17.13
CA HIS A 97 -3.21 11.64 -17.71
C HIS A 97 -1.94 12.32 -18.23
N GLY A 98 -0.79 12.08 -17.59
CA GLY A 98 0.50 12.54 -18.09
C GLY A 98 0.88 11.89 -19.42
N PHE A 99 0.62 10.59 -19.59
CA PHE A 99 0.78 9.89 -20.87
C PHE A 99 -0.11 10.49 -21.97
N LEU A 100 -1.38 10.76 -21.65
CA LEU A 100 -2.32 11.32 -22.61
C LEU A 100 -1.96 12.76 -23.00
N LEU A 101 -1.55 13.58 -22.02
CA LEU A 101 -1.09 14.96 -22.24
C LEU A 101 0.24 15.01 -23.01
N PHE A 102 1.13 14.03 -22.80
CA PHE A 102 2.37 13.90 -23.56
C PHE A 102 2.10 13.73 -25.07
N ARG A 103 1.00 13.05 -25.43
CA ARG A 103 0.59 12.83 -26.83
C ARG A 103 -0.32 13.93 -27.38
N GLN A 104 -1.24 14.45 -26.58
CA GLN A 104 -2.17 15.52 -26.94
C GLN A 104 -1.83 16.78 -26.15
N ARG A 105 -0.76 17.45 -26.58
CA ARG A 105 -0.31 18.69 -25.96
C ARG A 105 -1.45 19.72 -26.00
N GLN A 106 -1.62 20.49 -24.93
CA GLN A 106 -2.68 21.51 -24.76
C GLN A 106 -4.10 20.97 -24.47
N ASN A 107 -4.30 19.66 -24.29
CA ASN A 107 -5.60 19.14 -23.88
C ASN A 107 -5.94 19.56 -22.43
N ARG A 108 -6.88 20.51 -22.29
CA ARG A 108 -7.28 21.09 -21.00
C ARG A 108 -7.87 20.07 -20.03
N PHE A 109 -8.57 19.05 -20.54
CA PHE A 109 -9.17 18.01 -19.71
C PHE A 109 -8.09 17.17 -19.04
N HIS A 110 -7.12 16.67 -19.80
CA HIS A 110 -6.02 15.88 -19.25
C HIS A 110 -5.09 16.71 -18.35
N SER A 111 -4.86 17.97 -18.67
CA SER A 111 -4.12 18.89 -17.82
C SER A 111 -4.83 19.13 -16.48
N ALA A 112 -6.14 19.34 -16.47
CA ALA A 112 -6.91 19.49 -15.22
C ALA A 112 -6.93 18.19 -14.38
N ALA A 113 -7.19 17.06 -15.03
CA ALA A 113 -7.22 15.76 -14.36
C ALA A 113 -5.86 15.38 -13.76
N LEU A 114 -4.77 15.66 -14.48
CA LEU A 114 -3.40 15.49 -13.98
C LEU A 114 -3.17 16.29 -12.69
N ARG A 115 -3.55 17.57 -12.64
CA ARG A 115 -3.37 18.41 -11.45
C ARG A 115 -4.12 17.87 -10.24
N ILE A 116 -5.37 17.46 -10.43
CA ILE A 116 -6.19 16.89 -9.35
C ILE A 116 -5.55 15.60 -8.84
N ALA A 117 -5.25 14.66 -9.74
CA ALA A 117 -4.67 13.37 -9.36
C ALA A 117 -3.31 13.53 -8.68
N LEU A 118 -2.45 14.41 -9.20
CA LEU A 118 -1.15 14.72 -8.62
C LEU A 118 -1.28 15.34 -7.23
N LEU A 119 -2.27 16.22 -6.98
CA LEU A 119 -2.48 16.81 -5.65
C LEU A 119 -2.83 15.74 -4.61
N PHE A 120 -3.81 14.88 -4.92
CA PHE A 120 -4.20 13.80 -4.00
C PHE A 120 -3.07 12.78 -3.79
N GLY A 121 -2.42 12.35 -4.87
CA GLY A 121 -1.28 11.44 -4.80
C GLY A 121 -0.10 12.04 -4.04
N ALA A 122 0.18 13.33 -4.23
CA ALA A 122 1.27 14.03 -3.57
C ALA A 122 1.04 14.16 -2.07
N VAL A 123 -0.15 14.60 -1.65
CA VAL A 123 -0.49 14.69 -0.21
C VAL A 123 -0.36 13.32 0.44
N ALA A 124 -0.90 12.27 -0.18
CA ALA A 124 -0.80 10.92 0.35
C ALA A 124 0.65 10.43 0.43
N ALA A 125 1.46 10.62 -0.62
CA ALA A 125 2.86 10.20 -0.63
C ALA A 125 3.74 10.96 0.36
N LEU A 126 3.40 12.21 0.72
CA LEU A 126 4.11 12.94 1.78
C LEU A 126 3.70 12.48 3.18
N LEU A 127 2.45 12.06 3.35
CA LEU A 127 1.97 11.48 4.62
C LEU A 127 2.44 10.04 4.82
N GLN A 128 2.74 9.30 3.73
CA GLN A 128 3.08 7.89 3.80
C GLN A 128 4.32 7.59 4.67
N PRO A 129 5.47 8.28 4.55
CA PRO A 129 6.63 8.03 5.41
C PRO A 129 6.35 8.32 6.88
N ILE A 130 5.54 9.33 7.17
CA ILE A 130 5.14 9.69 8.54
C ILE A 130 4.30 8.57 9.15
N SER A 131 3.29 8.09 8.42
CA SER A 131 2.51 6.92 8.83
C SER A 131 3.39 5.68 8.94
N GLY A 132 4.36 5.49 8.04
CA GLY A 132 5.34 4.40 8.09
C GLY A 132 6.18 4.39 9.35
N ASP A 133 6.68 5.54 9.79
CA ASP A 133 7.44 5.67 11.04
C ASP A 133 6.60 5.22 12.26
N PHE A 134 5.35 5.70 12.36
CA PHE A 134 4.43 5.25 13.42
C PHE A 134 4.14 3.74 13.35
N SER A 135 3.92 3.20 12.15
CA SER A 135 3.70 1.75 11.96
C SER A 135 4.94 0.95 12.34
N SER A 136 6.13 1.43 11.99
CA SER A 136 7.41 0.75 12.24
C SER A 136 7.70 0.66 13.75
N LYS A 137 7.50 1.77 14.48
CA LYS A 137 7.62 1.81 15.95
C LYS A 137 6.64 0.87 16.63
N MET A 138 5.38 0.85 16.17
CA MET A 138 4.37 -0.07 16.68
C MET A 138 4.78 -1.54 16.44
N VAL A 139 5.37 -1.86 15.28
CA VAL A 139 5.88 -3.21 14.99
C VAL A 139 7.10 -3.52 15.86
N ALA A 140 8.00 -2.57 16.10
CA ALA A 140 9.15 -2.75 17.00
C ALA A 140 8.71 -3.09 18.44
N GLU A 141 7.60 -2.51 18.91
CA GLU A 141 7.06 -2.78 20.25
C GLU A 141 6.23 -4.07 20.31
N GLN A 142 5.34 -4.29 19.34
CA GLN A 142 4.35 -5.38 19.41
C GLN A 142 4.85 -6.69 18.78
N GLN A 143 5.72 -6.60 17.77
CA GLN A 143 6.24 -7.75 17.00
C GLN A 143 7.74 -7.58 16.72
N PRO A 144 8.59 -7.56 17.76
CA PRO A 144 10.03 -7.28 17.61
C PRO A 144 10.75 -8.26 16.67
N GLU A 145 10.31 -9.52 16.56
CA GLU A 145 10.84 -10.48 15.59
C GLU A 145 10.57 -10.08 14.12
N LYS A 146 9.39 -9.50 13.84
CA LYS A 146 9.06 -8.96 12.51
C LYS A 146 9.92 -7.73 12.24
N PHE A 147 10.04 -6.84 13.22
CA PHE A 147 10.86 -5.63 13.10
C PHE A 147 12.33 -5.97 12.82
N ALA A 148 12.91 -6.89 13.59
CA ALA A 148 14.28 -7.34 13.40
C ALA A 148 14.47 -7.99 12.01
N ALA A 149 13.48 -8.72 11.50
CA ALA A 149 13.53 -9.27 10.15
C ALA A 149 13.42 -8.21 9.04
N MET A 150 12.60 -7.16 9.22
CA MET A 150 12.51 -6.02 8.30
C MET A 150 13.89 -5.35 8.11
N GLU A 151 14.65 -5.25 9.18
CA GLU A 151 15.96 -4.59 9.23
C GLU A 151 17.14 -5.55 9.08
N ALA A 152 16.86 -6.85 8.89
CA ALA A 152 17.85 -7.93 8.88
C ALA A 152 18.83 -7.90 10.08
N LEU A 153 18.33 -7.51 11.26
CA LEU A 153 19.09 -7.41 12.49
C LEU A 153 19.14 -8.77 13.20
N PHE A 154 20.26 -9.48 13.08
CA PHE A 154 20.43 -10.79 13.71
C PHE A 154 20.83 -10.73 15.18
N GLU A 155 21.60 -9.72 15.57
CA GLU A 155 22.11 -9.57 16.94
C GLU A 155 21.54 -8.33 17.60
N THR A 156 21.11 -8.46 18.86
CA THR A 156 20.65 -7.34 19.67
C THR A 156 21.77 -6.32 19.82
N THR A 157 21.49 -5.10 19.42
CA THR A 157 22.52 -4.07 19.24
C THR A 157 22.07 -2.77 19.88
N LYS A 158 22.94 -2.21 20.72
CA LYS A 158 22.83 -0.85 21.22
C LYS A 158 23.32 0.13 20.16
N GLY A 159 22.52 1.15 19.85
CA GLY A 159 22.84 2.07 18.74
C GLY A 159 22.87 1.38 17.39
N ALA A 160 21.87 0.54 17.15
CA ALA A 160 21.73 -0.26 15.94
C ALA A 160 21.78 0.63 14.67
N PRO A 161 22.55 0.24 13.65
CA PRO A 161 22.60 0.96 12.39
C PRO A 161 21.34 0.70 11.56
N LEU A 162 20.87 1.72 10.83
CA LEU A 162 19.88 1.51 9.76
C LEU A 162 20.58 0.86 8.57
N LEU A 163 19.99 -0.20 8.04
CA LEU A 163 20.47 -0.90 6.86
C LEU A 163 19.68 -0.46 5.62
N ILE A 164 20.39 0.05 4.62
CA ILE A 164 19.83 0.37 3.30
C ILE A 164 20.33 -0.65 2.27
N GLY A 165 19.37 -1.33 1.64
CA GLY A 165 19.64 -2.45 0.75
C GLY A 165 20.31 -3.63 1.47
N GLY A 166 21.10 -4.39 0.73
CA GLY A 166 21.77 -5.58 1.25
C GLY A 166 20.95 -6.86 1.09
N ILE A 167 21.65 -7.99 1.21
CA ILE A 167 21.08 -9.33 1.08
C ILE A 167 21.39 -10.09 2.37
N PRO A 168 20.38 -10.43 3.19
CA PRO A 168 20.59 -11.23 4.39
C PRO A 168 20.86 -12.70 4.02
N LEU A 169 21.88 -13.26 4.65
CA LEU A 169 22.24 -14.67 4.63
C LEU A 169 21.86 -15.26 6.00
N GLU A 170 20.66 -15.83 6.08
CA GLU A 170 20.08 -16.29 7.35
C GLU A 170 20.89 -17.39 8.04
N GLU A 171 21.50 -18.29 7.27
CA GLU A 171 22.35 -19.36 7.80
C GLU A 171 23.62 -18.82 8.46
N GLU A 172 24.20 -17.77 7.88
CA GLU A 172 25.42 -17.13 8.35
C GLU A 172 25.16 -16.00 9.35
N ARG A 173 23.90 -15.58 9.53
CA ARG A 173 23.48 -14.43 10.35
C ARG A 173 24.20 -13.13 9.96
N LYS A 174 24.36 -12.90 8.65
CA LYS A 174 25.08 -11.75 8.11
C LYS A 174 24.30 -11.11 6.98
N VAL A 175 24.61 -9.85 6.70
CA VAL A 175 24.10 -9.12 5.54
C VAL A 175 25.28 -8.73 4.65
N ILE A 176 25.17 -9.02 3.36
CA ILE A 176 26.14 -8.60 2.35
C ILE A 176 25.61 -7.43 1.52
N LEU A 177 26.49 -6.62 0.93
CA LEU A 177 26.14 -5.54 -0.02
C LEU A 177 25.22 -4.43 0.54
N GLY A 178 25.20 -4.22 1.85
CA GLY A 178 24.35 -3.24 2.53
C GLY A 178 25.08 -1.97 2.98
N LEU A 179 24.41 -0.83 2.90
CA LEU A 179 24.89 0.45 3.46
C LEU A 179 24.35 0.62 4.88
N HIS A 180 25.24 0.86 5.84
CA HIS A 180 24.88 1.00 7.25
C HIS A 180 25.00 2.46 7.68
N ILE A 181 23.95 3.00 8.31
CA ILE A 181 23.94 4.33 8.90
C ILE A 181 23.90 4.19 10.42
N PRO A 182 25.01 4.44 11.14
CA PRO A 182 25.12 4.19 12.59
C PRO A 182 24.04 4.90 13.43
N GLY A 183 23.49 4.20 14.42
CA GLY A 183 22.51 4.71 15.40
C GLY A 183 21.12 5.06 14.86
N LEU A 184 20.95 5.16 13.53
CA LEU A 184 19.71 5.64 12.94
C LEU A 184 18.55 4.66 13.13
N LEU A 185 18.80 3.34 13.15
CA LEU A 185 17.74 2.37 13.41
C LEU A 185 17.23 2.48 14.85
N SER A 186 18.11 2.66 15.83
CA SER A 186 17.72 2.90 17.23
C SER A 186 16.85 4.15 17.36
N PHE A 187 17.21 5.24 16.69
CA PHE A 187 16.41 6.47 16.68
C PHE A 187 15.04 6.25 16.02
N LEU A 188 14.97 5.56 14.89
CA LEU A 188 13.70 5.28 14.21
C LEU A 188 12.82 4.30 15.02
N ALA A 189 13.41 3.34 15.71
CA ALA A 189 12.68 2.36 16.51
C ALA A 189 12.15 2.96 17.83
N LYS A 190 12.96 3.78 18.52
CA LYS A 190 12.71 4.19 19.91
C LYS A 190 12.87 5.68 20.20
N GLY A 191 13.29 6.48 19.23
CA GLY A 191 13.53 7.92 19.38
C GLY A 191 14.87 8.31 20.01
N ASP A 192 15.75 7.33 20.28
CA ASP A 192 17.06 7.52 20.90
C ASP A 192 18.13 6.76 20.11
N PHE A 193 19.21 7.45 19.71
CA PHE A 193 20.32 6.89 18.94
C PHE A 193 21.12 5.83 19.70
N ASP A 194 21.05 5.82 21.03
CA ASP A 194 21.72 4.84 21.89
C ASP A 194 20.78 3.73 22.39
N ALA A 195 19.53 3.71 21.93
CA ALA A 195 18.58 2.69 22.35
C ALA A 195 19.01 1.29 21.86
N GLU A 196 18.73 0.28 22.67
CA GLU A 196 18.93 -1.12 22.30
C GLU A 196 17.75 -1.61 21.45
N VAL A 197 18.05 -2.24 20.32
CA VAL A 197 17.07 -2.86 19.42
C VAL A 197 17.28 -4.36 19.47
N GLN A 198 16.19 -5.10 19.72
CA GLN A 198 16.23 -6.56 19.79
C GLN A 198 16.50 -7.15 18.40
N GLY A 199 17.48 -8.03 18.31
CA GLY A 199 17.80 -8.80 17.13
C GLY A 199 17.08 -10.15 17.12
N LEU A 200 17.06 -10.80 15.96
CA LEU A 200 16.45 -12.12 15.78
C LEU A 200 17.03 -13.19 16.71
N GLY A 201 18.32 -13.07 17.07
CA GLY A 201 19.05 -13.98 17.95
C GLY A 201 18.42 -14.19 19.33
N ASP A 202 17.62 -13.24 19.81
CA ASP A 202 16.92 -13.31 21.10
C ASP A 202 15.64 -14.17 21.03
N PHE A 203 15.20 -14.54 19.82
CA PHE A 203 13.98 -15.32 19.59
C PHE A 203 14.31 -16.75 19.12
N PRO A 204 13.48 -17.74 19.48
CA PRO A 204 13.62 -19.10 18.94
C PRO A 204 13.57 -19.09 17.40
N LYS A 205 14.47 -19.84 16.75
CA LYS A 205 14.64 -19.81 15.29
C LYS A 205 13.37 -20.26 14.55
N GLU A 206 12.56 -21.10 15.19
CA GLU A 206 11.29 -21.60 14.65
C GLU A 206 10.20 -20.51 14.61
N ASN A 207 10.44 -19.36 15.24
CA ASN A 207 9.56 -18.20 15.23
C ASN A 207 10.04 -17.10 14.27
N TRP A 208 11.18 -17.28 13.62
CA TRP A 208 11.70 -16.27 12.71
C TRP A 208 10.84 -16.25 11.45
N PRO A 209 10.38 -15.07 11.01
CA PRO A 209 9.84 -14.94 9.66
C PRO A 209 11.00 -15.09 8.64
N PRO A 210 10.69 -15.41 7.37
CA PRO A 210 11.69 -15.45 6.30
C PRO A 210 12.35 -14.07 6.09
N VAL A 211 13.55 -13.89 6.63
CA VAL A 211 14.25 -12.60 6.73
C VAL A 211 14.53 -12.03 5.34
N LEU A 212 15.00 -12.86 4.40
CA LEU A 212 15.29 -12.40 3.04
C LEU A 212 14.07 -11.78 2.35
N VAL A 213 12.91 -12.44 2.46
CA VAL A 213 11.68 -11.98 1.83
C VAL A 213 11.18 -10.71 2.48
N VAL A 214 11.14 -10.68 3.82
CA VAL A 214 10.64 -9.54 4.59
C VAL A 214 11.53 -8.33 4.43
N HIS A 215 12.85 -8.48 4.58
CA HIS A 215 13.82 -7.40 4.40
C HIS A 215 13.77 -6.81 2.99
N THR A 216 13.80 -7.66 1.95
CA THR A 216 13.78 -7.18 0.57
C THR A 216 12.48 -6.43 0.26
N ALA A 217 11.34 -6.97 0.71
CA ALA A 217 10.05 -6.30 0.54
C ALA A 217 10.01 -4.96 1.28
N PHE A 218 10.56 -4.89 2.50
CA PHE A 218 10.65 -3.64 3.25
C PHE A 218 11.50 -2.59 2.53
N GLN A 219 12.68 -2.97 2.03
CA GLN A 219 13.56 -2.08 1.27
C GLN A 219 12.88 -1.56 -0.01
N VAL A 220 12.17 -2.42 -0.76
CA VAL A 220 11.41 -2.03 -1.95
C VAL A 220 10.28 -1.07 -1.60
N MET A 221 9.50 -1.38 -0.57
CA MET A 221 8.38 -0.55 -0.12
C MET A 221 8.87 0.84 0.30
N VAL A 222 9.87 0.92 1.18
CA VAL A 222 10.42 2.18 1.69
C VAL A 222 11.09 2.97 0.58
N GLY A 223 11.90 2.32 -0.26
CA GLY A 223 12.58 2.95 -1.38
C GLY A 223 11.60 3.59 -2.37
N ILE A 224 10.53 2.88 -2.74
CA ILE A 224 9.47 3.44 -3.59
C ILE A 224 8.70 4.54 -2.86
N GLY A 225 8.39 4.37 -1.58
CA GLY A 225 7.68 5.37 -0.78
C GLY A 225 8.40 6.72 -0.77
N PHE A 226 9.72 6.72 -0.50
CA PHE A 226 10.54 7.92 -0.55
C PHE A 226 10.70 8.48 -1.96
N LEU A 227 10.79 7.63 -2.99
CA LEU A 227 10.82 8.07 -4.38
C LEU A 227 9.52 8.83 -4.74
N LEU A 228 8.36 8.27 -4.40
CA LEU A 228 7.07 8.90 -4.64
C LEU A 228 6.88 10.18 -3.83
N ALA A 229 7.38 10.23 -2.59
CA ALA A 229 7.41 11.45 -1.78
C ALA A 229 8.29 12.53 -2.43
N GLY A 230 9.45 12.18 -2.97
CA GLY A 230 10.30 13.09 -3.75
C GLY A 230 9.61 13.61 -5.01
N MET A 231 8.93 12.72 -5.75
CA MET A 231 8.12 13.09 -6.91
C MET A 231 6.95 14.00 -6.54
N ALA A 232 6.34 13.79 -5.38
CA ALA A 232 5.29 14.64 -4.83
C ALA A 232 5.81 16.06 -4.54
N LEU A 233 6.95 16.19 -3.85
CA LEU A 233 7.58 17.49 -3.61
C LEU A 233 7.90 18.22 -4.91
N MET A 234 8.48 17.51 -5.88
CA MET A 234 8.80 18.09 -7.19
C MET A 234 7.53 18.55 -7.92
N GLY A 235 6.48 17.73 -7.94
CA GLY A 235 5.20 18.04 -8.58
C GLY A 235 4.49 19.24 -7.95
N LEU A 236 4.44 19.30 -6.61
CA LEU A 236 3.86 20.44 -5.88
C LEU A 236 4.69 21.71 -6.06
N PHE A 237 6.02 21.62 -6.09
CA PHE A 237 6.89 22.75 -6.36
C PHE A 237 6.68 23.32 -7.76
N ILE A 238 6.53 22.45 -8.77
CA ILE A 238 6.20 22.85 -10.15
C ILE A 238 4.84 23.56 -10.19
N LEU A 239 3.81 22.99 -9.56
CA LEU A 239 2.49 23.59 -9.45
C LEU A 239 2.52 24.98 -8.82
N TRP A 240 3.38 25.18 -7.81
CA TRP A 240 3.51 26.45 -7.11
C TRP A 240 4.24 27.53 -7.91
N LYS A 241 5.34 27.18 -8.61
CA LYS A 241 6.20 28.15 -9.30
C LYS A 241 5.78 28.44 -10.74
N ARG A 242 5.60 27.40 -11.56
CA ARG A 242 5.35 27.52 -13.01
C ARG A 242 4.62 26.28 -13.53
N ASP A 243 3.31 26.41 -13.60
CA ASP A 243 2.40 25.39 -14.12
C ASP A 243 2.75 24.90 -15.55
N SER A 244 3.41 25.73 -16.35
CA SER A 244 3.90 25.36 -17.70
C SER A 244 4.91 24.19 -17.70
N VAL A 245 5.54 23.89 -16.57
CA VAL A 245 6.51 22.79 -16.45
C VAL A 245 5.81 21.43 -16.25
N LEU A 246 4.52 21.40 -15.86
CA LEU A 246 3.76 20.14 -15.82
C LEU A 246 3.61 19.51 -17.21
N ASP A 247 3.61 20.33 -18.26
CA ASP A 247 3.51 19.88 -19.65
C ASP A 247 4.89 19.49 -20.23
N HIS A 248 5.97 19.58 -19.44
CA HIS A 248 7.31 19.29 -19.91
C HIS A 248 7.50 17.78 -20.15
N PRO A 249 8.03 17.35 -21.31
CA PRO A 249 8.12 15.95 -21.69
C PRO A 249 8.84 15.05 -20.67
N TYR A 250 9.93 15.54 -20.07
CA TYR A 250 10.67 14.76 -19.05
C TYR A 250 9.86 14.55 -17.78
N PHE A 251 9.13 15.57 -17.30
CA PHE A 251 8.31 15.42 -16.10
C PHE A 251 7.15 14.45 -16.33
N LEU A 252 6.50 14.55 -17.49
CA LEU A 252 5.46 13.60 -17.90
C LEU A 252 6.01 12.17 -17.99
N LEU A 253 7.22 11.97 -18.54
CA LEU A 253 7.84 10.65 -18.60
C LEU A 253 8.15 10.07 -17.21
N LEU A 254 8.61 10.91 -16.27
CA LEU A 254 8.82 10.48 -14.89
C LEU A 254 7.49 10.07 -14.21
N LEU A 255 6.42 10.83 -14.40
CA LEU A 255 5.10 10.46 -13.87
C LEU A 255 4.58 9.16 -14.48
N ILE A 256 4.79 8.94 -15.77
CA ILE A 256 4.42 7.69 -16.44
C ILE A 256 5.20 6.52 -15.81
N ALA A 257 6.49 6.69 -15.55
CA ALA A 257 7.32 5.68 -14.87
C ALA A 257 6.86 5.41 -13.43
N CYS A 258 6.25 6.39 -12.76
CA CYS A 258 5.70 6.23 -11.40
C CYS A 258 4.37 5.45 -11.36
N THR A 259 3.67 5.30 -12.49
CA THR A 259 2.34 4.65 -12.57
C THR A 259 2.27 3.29 -11.86
N PRO A 260 3.18 2.32 -12.09
CA PRO A 260 3.13 1.02 -11.42
C PRO A 260 3.71 1.04 -10.00
N LEU A 261 4.55 2.03 -9.66
CA LEU A 261 5.38 1.98 -8.46
C LEU A 261 4.55 1.92 -7.19
N GLY A 262 3.48 2.71 -7.09
CA GLY A 262 2.63 2.70 -5.90
C GLY A 262 1.97 1.34 -5.64
N PHE A 263 1.54 0.63 -6.69
CA PHE A 263 0.99 -0.72 -6.54
C PHE A 263 2.07 -1.73 -6.14
N ILE A 264 3.28 -1.62 -6.70
CA ILE A 264 4.42 -2.46 -6.29
C ILE A 264 4.75 -2.24 -4.80
N ALA A 265 4.72 -1.00 -4.34
CA ALA A 265 4.94 -0.68 -2.92
C ALA A 265 3.84 -1.24 -2.01
N ILE A 266 2.58 -1.23 -2.46
CA ILE A 266 1.46 -1.86 -1.72
C ILE A 266 1.70 -3.36 -1.59
N GLU A 267 2.01 -4.06 -2.67
CA GLU A 267 2.27 -5.50 -2.64
C GLU A 267 3.48 -5.83 -1.74
N ALA A 268 4.55 -5.05 -1.85
CA ALA A 268 5.72 -5.20 -0.98
C ALA A 268 5.35 -4.97 0.50
N GLY A 269 4.53 -3.98 0.82
CA GLY A 269 4.05 -3.73 2.19
C GLY A 269 3.15 -4.84 2.74
N TRP A 270 2.30 -5.44 1.90
CA TRP A 270 1.53 -6.62 2.26
C TRP A 270 2.44 -7.83 2.52
N VAL A 271 3.49 -8.02 1.71
CA VAL A 271 4.50 -9.06 1.97
C VAL A 271 5.19 -8.83 3.32
N VAL A 272 5.62 -7.61 3.64
CA VAL A 272 6.20 -7.27 4.95
C VAL A 272 5.25 -7.64 6.10
N THR A 273 3.97 -7.28 5.97
CA THR A 273 2.98 -7.50 7.02
C THR A 273 2.60 -8.97 7.18
N GLU A 274 2.35 -9.68 6.08
CA GLU A 274 1.84 -11.05 6.09
C GLU A 274 2.95 -12.09 6.21
N VAL A 275 3.99 -11.98 5.38
CA VAL A 275 5.14 -12.89 5.45
C VAL A 275 5.94 -12.63 6.72
N GLY A 276 6.03 -11.38 7.17
CA GLY A 276 6.65 -11.04 8.45
C GLY A 276 5.88 -11.57 9.67
N ARG A 277 4.61 -11.97 9.52
CA ARG A 277 3.83 -12.62 10.60
C ARG A 277 4.11 -14.12 10.68
N GLN A 278 4.67 -14.72 9.62
CA GLN A 278 5.07 -16.13 9.65
C GLN A 278 6.02 -16.39 10.82
N PRO A 279 5.85 -17.52 11.54
CA PRO A 279 5.04 -18.70 11.20
C PRO A 279 3.59 -18.67 11.72
N TRP A 280 3.07 -17.51 12.11
CA TRP A 280 1.77 -17.37 12.77
C TRP A 280 0.66 -16.97 11.80
N VAL A 281 -0.50 -17.65 11.91
CA VAL A 281 -1.76 -17.17 11.31
C VAL A 281 -2.31 -16.04 12.18
N VAL A 282 -2.46 -16.31 13.47
CA VAL A 282 -2.77 -15.32 14.50
C VAL A 282 -1.55 -15.24 15.40
N TYR A 283 -0.95 -14.06 15.47
CA TYR A 283 0.35 -13.83 16.08
C TYR A 283 0.41 -14.39 17.50
N LYS A 284 1.42 -15.25 17.76
CA LYS A 284 1.65 -15.99 19.03
C LYS A 284 0.50 -16.85 19.54
N ILE A 285 -0.53 -17.09 18.73
CA ILE A 285 -1.73 -17.86 19.12
C ILE A 285 -1.89 -19.13 18.28
N LEU A 286 -1.78 -19.00 16.96
CA LEU A 286 -2.11 -20.09 16.03
C LEU A 286 -1.05 -20.17 14.95
N ARG A 287 -0.36 -21.31 14.83
CA ARG A 287 0.68 -21.51 13.81
C ARG A 287 0.07 -21.92 12.48
N VAL A 288 0.72 -21.54 11.38
CA VAL A 288 0.33 -21.97 10.04
C VAL A 288 0.29 -23.49 9.92
N SER A 289 1.28 -24.19 10.48
CA SER A 289 1.39 -25.65 10.48
C SER A 289 0.18 -26.37 11.11
N GLU A 290 -0.57 -25.70 11.99
CA GLU A 290 -1.73 -26.27 12.69
C GLU A 290 -3.04 -26.03 11.92
N THR A 291 -3.02 -25.14 10.92
CA THR A 291 -4.22 -24.70 10.17
C THR A 291 -4.36 -25.34 8.79
N VAL A 292 -3.31 -26.02 8.31
CA VAL A 292 -3.34 -26.66 6.99
C VAL A 292 -4.23 -27.89 7.04
N THR A 293 -5.27 -27.92 6.20
CA THR A 293 -6.11 -29.12 6.05
C THR A 293 -5.40 -30.19 5.20
N PRO A 294 -5.50 -31.49 5.54
CA PRO A 294 -4.84 -32.58 4.81
C PRO A 294 -5.51 -32.92 3.45
N MET A 295 -6.23 -31.98 2.85
CA MET A 295 -7.05 -32.22 1.66
C MET A 295 -6.16 -32.43 0.41
N PRO A 296 -6.23 -33.59 -0.24
CA PRO A 296 -5.41 -33.86 -1.43
C PRO A 296 -5.92 -33.06 -2.64
N GLY A 297 -5.02 -32.70 -3.56
CA GLY A 297 -5.40 -32.06 -4.83
C GLY A 297 -5.50 -30.53 -4.79
N LEU A 298 -5.06 -29.86 -3.71
CA LEU A 298 -5.02 -28.40 -3.61
C LEU A 298 -4.30 -27.74 -4.80
N THR A 299 -3.27 -28.37 -5.36
CA THR A 299 -2.56 -27.90 -6.56
C THR A 299 -3.49 -27.67 -7.74
N VAL A 300 -4.53 -28.49 -7.92
CA VAL A 300 -5.50 -28.33 -9.02
C VAL A 300 -6.28 -27.03 -8.84
N SER A 301 -6.82 -26.80 -7.64
CA SER A 301 -7.53 -25.56 -7.33
C SER A 301 -6.63 -24.33 -7.45
N LEU A 302 -5.38 -24.42 -6.99
CA LEU A 302 -4.40 -23.35 -7.09
C LEU A 302 -4.12 -23.00 -8.56
N LEU A 303 -3.85 -23.99 -9.40
CA LEU A 303 -3.59 -23.78 -10.83
C LEU A 303 -4.83 -23.24 -11.55
N LEU A 304 -6.02 -23.74 -11.21
CA LEU A 304 -7.29 -23.28 -11.76
C LEU A 304 -7.52 -21.79 -11.44
N PHE A 305 -7.42 -21.40 -10.18
CA PHE A 305 -7.61 -20.00 -9.77
C PHE A 305 -6.50 -19.09 -10.31
N THR A 306 -5.25 -19.57 -10.35
CA THR A 306 -4.15 -18.82 -10.98
C THR A 306 -4.44 -18.55 -12.46
N GLY A 307 -4.82 -19.59 -13.21
CA GLY A 307 -5.19 -19.45 -14.62
C GLY A 307 -6.38 -18.50 -14.82
N LEU A 308 -7.40 -18.61 -13.98
CA LEU A 308 -8.56 -17.72 -13.98
C LEU A 308 -8.16 -16.25 -13.73
N TYR A 309 -7.33 -15.97 -12.72
CA TYR A 309 -6.90 -14.61 -12.40
C TYR A 309 -5.99 -14.02 -13.47
N LEU A 310 -5.12 -14.82 -14.10
CA LEU A 310 -4.35 -14.39 -15.26
C LEU A 310 -5.25 -14.03 -16.45
N ALA A 311 -6.27 -14.85 -16.73
CA ALA A 311 -7.23 -14.58 -17.79
C ALA A 311 -8.06 -13.31 -17.53
N LEU A 312 -8.57 -13.14 -16.30
CA LEU A 312 -9.32 -11.94 -15.90
C LEU A 312 -8.44 -10.69 -15.97
N SER A 313 -7.18 -10.79 -15.55
CA SER A 313 -6.21 -9.68 -15.63
C SER A 313 -5.92 -9.29 -17.08
N ALA A 314 -5.75 -10.27 -17.97
CA ALA A 314 -5.53 -10.03 -19.40
C ALA A 314 -6.76 -9.36 -20.06
N VAL A 315 -7.97 -9.85 -19.77
CA VAL A 315 -9.21 -9.26 -20.26
C VAL A 315 -9.40 -7.84 -19.72
N GLY A 316 -9.15 -7.61 -18.43
CA GLY A 316 -9.22 -6.29 -17.80
C GLY A 316 -8.24 -5.30 -18.43
N ALA A 317 -6.98 -5.69 -18.59
CA ALA A 317 -5.96 -4.87 -19.25
C ALA A 317 -6.33 -4.55 -20.70
N TRP A 318 -6.87 -5.54 -21.44
CA TRP A 318 -7.35 -5.34 -22.81
C TRP A 318 -8.53 -4.36 -22.87
N LEU A 319 -9.53 -4.50 -21.99
CA LEU A 319 -10.67 -3.59 -21.91
C LEU A 319 -10.24 -2.16 -21.57
N MET A 320 -9.33 -1.99 -20.60
CA MET A 320 -8.78 -0.68 -20.24
C MET A 320 -8.02 -0.05 -21.40
N ALA A 321 -7.16 -0.81 -22.08
CA ALA A 321 -6.43 -0.33 -23.25
C ALA A 321 -7.38 0.05 -24.41
N ARG A 322 -8.45 -0.73 -24.62
CA ARG A 322 -9.49 -0.45 -25.61
C ARG A 322 -10.26 0.82 -25.26
N GLN A 323 -10.63 1.02 -24.00
CA GLN A 323 -11.35 2.20 -23.53
C GLN A 323 -10.49 3.47 -23.67
N ILE A 324 -9.21 3.40 -23.31
CA ILE A 324 -8.26 4.50 -23.50
C ILE A 324 -8.14 4.87 -24.99
N LYS A 325 -8.14 3.89 -25.90
CA LYS A 325 -8.13 4.15 -27.35
C LYS A 325 -9.45 4.77 -27.82
N ALA A 326 -10.60 4.31 -27.33
CA ALA A 326 -11.91 4.85 -27.70
C ALA A 326 -12.05 6.32 -27.29
N ILE A 327 -11.63 6.68 -26.07
CA ILE A 327 -11.62 8.07 -25.59
C ILE A 327 -10.76 8.96 -26.50
N ARG A 328 -9.64 8.44 -27.04
CA ARG A 328 -8.83 9.20 -28.01
C ARG A 328 -9.55 9.46 -29.32
N GLY A 329 -10.41 8.55 -29.77
CA GLY A 329 -11.21 8.72 -31.00
C GLY A 329 -12.26 9.82 -30.85
N LEU A 330 -12.88 9.93 -29.68
CA LEU A 330 -13.89 10.96 -29.38
C LEU A 330 -13.28 12.38 -29.27
N SER A 331 -12.03 12.51 -28.83
CA SER A 331 -11.34 13.81 -28.75
C SER A 331 -10.76 14.31 -30.07
N ALA A 332 -10.86 13.53 -31.16
CA ALA A 332 -10.29 13.84 -32.47
C ALA A 332 -11.28 14.54 -33.41
N GLU A 333 -12.58 14.56 -33.08
CA GLU A 333 -13.55 15.39 -33.77
C GLU A 333 -13.59 16.79 -33.12
N PRO A 334 -13.35 17.87 -33.88
CA PRO A 334 -13.68 19.20 -33.37
C PRO A 334 -15.19 19.25 -33.09
N PRO A 335 -15.66 20.06 -32.12
CA PRO A 335 -17.08 20.31 -32.00
C PRO A 335 -17.56 20.78 -33.36
N GLU A 336 -18.47 20.03 -33.98
CA GLU A 336 -19.17 20.49 -35.17
C GLU A 336 -19.71 21.88 -34.86
N GLY A 337 -19.33 22.84 -35.71
CA GLY A 337 -19.82 24.20 -35.63
C GLY A 337 -21.34 24.18 -35.66
N GLY A 338 -21.95 24.41 -34.51
CA GLY A 338 -23.34 24.81 -34.40
C GLY A 338 -23.42 26.32 -34.53
N ASP A 339 -23.44 26.80 -35.78
CA ASP A 339 -24.06 28.09 -36.09
C ASP A 339 -25.58 27.96 -35.90
N ALA A 340 -26.13 28.80 -35.02
CA ALA A 340 -27.50 29.36 -34.93
C ALA A 340 -28.00 29.45 -33.48
#